data_AF-A0AAV6YI82-F1
#
_entry.id   AF-A0AAV6YI82-F1
#
_cell.length_a   1.000
_cell.length_b   1.000
_cell.length_c   1.000
_cell.angle_alpha   90.00
_cell.angle_beta   90.00
_cell.angle_gamma   90.00
#
_symmetry.space_group_name_H-M   'P 1'
#
loop_
_entity.id
_entity.type
_entity.pdbx_description
1 polymer ?
#
loop_
_entity_poly.entity_id
_entity_poly.type
_entity_poly.pdbx_seq_one_letter_code
_entity_poly.pdbx_strand_id
1 'polypeptide(L)'
;VGVTVAQTTMEPHLLEACVREVLNDTAPRIMAVLEPLKITITNFPGDQAIDVKVPNFPADESKGFHTVPFSSTVYIEQTDFREVMEKGYKRLTPEQPVGLRHAGYIISVQNIIKDGNGKVVELEVTCTKSDVAQKPKAFIHWVSNPLMCEVRLYDRL
;
A
#
# COMPACT_ATOMS: atom_id res chain seq x y z
N VAL A 1 -28.87 16.08 6.61
CA VAL A 1 -29.41 17.46 6.49
C VAL A 1 -30.84 17.46 6.99
N GLY A 2 -31.21 18.39 7.87
CA GLY A 2 -32.59 18.55 8.34
C GLY A 2 -33.39 19.46 7.41
N VAL A 3 -34.70 19.24 7.30
CA VAL A 3 -35.59 20.08 6.48
C VAL A 3 -36.00 21.32 7.29
N THR A 4 -35.68 22.51 6.77
CA THR A 4 -36.11 23.80 7.34
C THR A 4 -36.52 24.75 6.21
N VAL A 5 -37.28 25.79 6.54
CA VAL A 5 -37.68 26.84 5.58
C VAL A 5 -36.59 27.90 5.34
N ALA A 6 -35.46 27.80 6.05
CA ALA A 6 -34.37 28.77 5.99
C ALA A 6 -33.38 28.43 4.87
N GLN A 7 -32.92 29.45 4.14
CA GLN A 7 -31.82 29.27 3.19
C GLN A 7 -30.54 28.90 3.94
N THR A 8 -29.96 27.76 3.59
CA THR A 8 -28.74 27.24 4.20
C THR A 8 -27.74 26.87 3.10
N THR A 9 -26.51 27.37 3.21
CA THR A 9 -25.41 26.93 2.36
C THR A 9 -24.58 25.92 3.14
N MET A 10 -24.20 24.81 2.51
CA MET A 10 -23.37 23.78 3.14
C MET A 10 -22.02 23.68 2.45
N GLU A 11 -20.98 23.46 3.24
CA GLU A 11 -19.65 23.24 2.71
C GLU A 11 -19.56 21.85 2.03
N PRO A 12 -18.92 21.75 0.86
CA PRO A 12 -18.78 20.48 0.13
C PRO A 12 -18.12 19.36 0.95
N HIS A 13 -17.30 19.69 1.95
CA HIS A 13 -16.65 18.69 2.80
C HIS A 13 -17.65 17.81 3.57
N LEU A 14 -18.86 18.32 3.87
CA LEU A 14 -19.89 17.55 4.56
C LEU A 14 -20.39 16.41 3.66
N LEU A 15 -20.57 16.69 2.37
CA LEU A 15 -20.94 15.68 1.40
C LEU A 15 -19.82 14.63 1.25
N GLU A 16 -18.56 15.07 1.14
CA GLU A 16 -17.43 14.15 1.08
C GLU A 16 -17.33 13.26 2.33
N ALA A 17 -17.60 13.81 3.52
CA ALA A 17 -17.60 13.05 4.78
C ALA A 17 -18.68 11.96 4.78
N CYS A 18 -19.92 12.29 4.37
CA CYS A 18 -21.00 11.31 4.26
C CYS A 18 -20.66 10.20 3.26
N VAL A 19 -20.08 10.54 2.11
CA VAL A 19 -19.65 9.54 1.12
C VAL A 19 -18.54 8.64 1.69
N ARG A 20 -17.54 9.22 2.38
CA ARG A 20 -16.46 8.45 3.02
C ARG A 20 -16.99 7.47 4.07
N GLU A 21 -17.96 7.88 4.88
CA GLU A 21 -18.58 7.03 5.90
C GLU A 21 -19.30 5.82 5.26
N VAL A 22 -20.15 6.08 4.25
CA VAL A 22 -20.86 5.00 3.54
C VAL A 22 -19.89 4.04 2.85
N LEU A 23 -18.87 4.56 2.15
CA LEU A 23 -17.89 3.72 1.45
C LEU A 23 -16.98 2.96 2.42
N ASN A 24 -16.68 3.52 3.60
CA ASN A 24 -15.95 2.79 4.64
C ASN A 24 -16.67 1.50 5.05
N ASP A 25 -17.99 1.45 5.01
CA ASP A 25 -18.73 0.26 5.47
C ASP A 25 -19.14 -0.68 4.34
N THR A 26 -19.26 -0.15 3.13
CA THR A 26 -19.80 -0.85 1.96
C THR A 26 -18.76 -1.26 0.91
N ALA A 27 -17.64 -0.55 0.80
CA ALA A 27 -16.63 -0.84 -0.22
C ALA A 27 -15.58 -1.87 0.25
N PRO A 28 -15.32 -2.93 -0.53
CA PRO A 28 -14.24 -3.87 -0.23
C PRO A 28 -12.88 -3.19 -0.39
N ARG A 29 -11.92 -3.56 0.46
CA ARG A 29 -10.54 -3.05 0.42
C ARG A 29 -9.75 -3.85 -0.60
N ILE A 30 -9.09 -3.14 -1.50
CA ILE A 30 -8.21 -3.69 -2.52
C ILE A 30 -6.91 -2.88 -2.48
N MET A 31 -5.79 -3.50 -2.86
CA MET A 31 -4.51 -2.83 -3.03
C MET A 31 -4.32 -2.43 -4.49
N ALA A 32 -3.95 -1.18 -4.72
CA ALA A 32 -3.56 -0.65 -6.02
C ALA A 32 -2.33 0.22 -5.82
N VAL A 33 -1.43 0.23 -6.79
CA VAL A 33 -0.23 1.07 -6.78
C VAL A 33 -0.32 2.03 -7.96
N LEU A 34 -0.30 3.33 -7.69
CA LEU A 34 -0.46 4.35 -8.72
C LEU A 34 0.87 4.71 -9.38
N GLU A 35 1.93 4.85 -8.58
CA GLU A 35 3.28 5.15 -9.05
C GLU A 35 4.18 3.95 -8.74
N PRO A 36 4.24 2.92 -9.62
CA PRO A 36 4.89 1.67 -9.28
C PRO A 36 6.42 1.80 -9.21
N LEU A 37 6.97 1.44 -8.06
CA LEU A 37 8.38 1.15 -7.86
C LEU A 37 8.58 -0.36 -7.76
N LYS A 38 9.40 -0.91 -8.65
CA LYS A 38 9.69 -2.35 -8.70
C LYS A 38 10.58 -2.76 -7.52
N ILE A 39 10.21 -3.86 -6.87
CA ILE A 39 10.94 -4.46 -5.76
C ILE A 39 11.26 -5.91 -6.13
N THR A 40 12.53 -6.27 -6.03
CA THR A 40 13.03 -7.63 -6.24
C THR A 40 13.52 -8.22 -4.91
N ILE A 41 12.86 -9.26 -4.45
CA ILE A 41 13.18 -9.95 -3.19
C ILE A 41 14.24 -11.01 -3.47
N THR A 42 15.46 -10.80 -3.00
CA THR A 42 16.63 -11.63 -3.33
C THR A 42 16.66 -12.96 -2.59
N ASN A 43 16.06 -13.03 -1.40
CA ASN A 43 16.00 -14.23 -0.56
C ASN A 43 14.59 -14.83 -0.48
N PHE A 44 13.81 -14.72 -1.56
CA PHE A 44 12.42 -15.17 -1.56
C PHE A 44 12.35 -16.69 -1.27
N PRO A 45 11.50 -17.14 -0.31
CA PRO A 45 11.61 -18.47 0.29
C PRO A 45 11.07 -19.63 -0.56
N GLY A 46 10.54 -19.40 -1.76
CA GLY A 46 10.00 -20.46 -2.60
C GLY A 46 10.10 -20.18 -4.10
N ASP A 47 9.99 -21.21 -4.93
CA ASP A 47 10.08 -21.06 -6.39
C ASP A 47 8.76 -20.57 -7.03
N GLN A 48 7.67 -20.54 -6.25
CA GLN A 48 6.33 -20.17 -6.70
C GLN A 48 5.72 -19.05 -5.85
N ALA A 49 4.75 -18.34 -6.42
CA ALA A 49 4.00 -17.33 -5.70
C ALA A 49 3.21 -17.94 -4.52
N ILE A 50 3.17 -17.22 -3.41
CA ILE A 50 2.44 -17.59 -2.20
C ILE A 50 1.10 -16.86 -2.19
N ASP A 51 0.02 -17.59 -1.98
CA ASP A 51 -1.32 -17.01 -1.87
C ASP A 51 -1.52 -16.34 -0.50
N VAL A 52 -1.67 -15.00 -0.51
CA VAL A 52 -1.93 -14.19 0.69
C VAL A 52 -3.42 -13.92 0.80
N LYS A 53 -4.03 -14.36 1.91
CA LYS A 53 -5.45 -14.13 2.20
C LYS A 53 -5.65 -12.74 2.83
N VAL A 54 -6.45 -11.89 2.20
CA VAL A 54 -6.70 -10.49 2.61
C VAL A 54 -8.18 -10.30 2.92
N PRO A 55 -8.53 -9.74 4.10
CA PRO A 55 -9.93 -9.47 4.43
C PRO A 55 -10.50 -8.34 3.56
N ASN A 56 -11.71 -8.52 3.04
CA ASN A 56 -12.38 -7.49 2.25
C ASN A 56 -12.75 -6.27 3.10
N PHE A 57 -13.11 -6.48 4.37
CA PHE A 57 -13.53 -5.42 5.29
C PHE A 57 -12.72 -5.53 6.58
N PRO A 58 -11.83 -4.55 6.88
CA PRO A 58 -10.99 -4.61 8.08
C PRO A 58 -11.76 -4.64 9.41
N ALA A 59 -12.98 -4.08 9.43
CA ALA A 59 -13.83 -4.06 10.62
C ALA A 59 -14.66 -5.34 10.79
N ASP A 60 -14.79 -6.16 9.74
CA ASP A 60 -15.66 -7.33 9.74
C ASP A 60 -15.16 -8.42 8.78
N GLU A 61 -14.38 -9.35 9.33
CA GLU A 61 -13.83 -10.49 8.58
C GLU A 61 -14.91 -11.48 8.09
N SER A 62 -16.14 -11.43 8.63
CA SER A 62 -17.24 -12.29 8.17
C SER A 62 -17.70 -11.95 6.75
N LYS A 63 -17.40 -10.72 6.28
CA LYS A 63 -17.71 -10.24 4.92
C LYS A 63 -16.76 -10.77 3.84
N GLY A 64 -15.97 -11.79 4.18
CA GLY A 64 -15.18 -12.56 3.23
C GLY A 64 -13.78 -12.01 2.99
N PHE A 65 -13.06 -12.75 2.14
CA PHE A 65 -11.65 -12.54 1.84
C PHE A 65 -11.41 -12.68 0.35
N HIS A 66 -10.34 -12.07 -0.12
CA HIS A 66 -9.77 -12.33 -1.44
C HIS A 66 -8.32 -12.79 -1.29
N THR A 67 -7.80 -13.39 -2.35
CA THR A 67 -6.42 -13.89 -2.39
C THR A 67 -5.59 -12.99 -3.29
N VAL A 68 -4.40 -12.61 -2.82
CA VAL A 68 -3.41 -11.84 -3.57
C VAL A 68 -2.14 -12.68 -3.71
N PRO A 69 -1.63 -12.92 -4.93
CA PRO A 69 -0.39 -13.66 -5.09
C PRO A 69 0.78 -12.82 -4.56
N PHE A 70 1.71 -13.41 -3.84
CA PHE A 70 2.96 -12.80 -3.39
C PHE A 70 4.13 -13.53 -4.04
N SER A 71 4.89 -12.84 -4.88
CA SER A 71 6.02 -13.41 -5.62
C SER A 71 7.34 -12.73 -5.28
N SER A 72 8.44 -13.19 -5.88
CA SER A 72 9.76 -12.56 -5.73
C SER A 72 9.80 -11.13 -6.28
N THR A 73 8.89 -10.76 -7.17
CA THR A 73 8.76 -9.40 -7.71
C THR A 73 7.46 -8.78 -7.23
N VAL A 74 7.55 -7.65 -6.53
CA VAL A 74 6.39 -6.88 -6.09
C VAL A 74 6.55 -5.40 -6.47
N TYR A 75 5.45 -4.67 -6.45
CA TYR A 75 5.43 -3.23 -6.68
C TYR A 75 4.86 -2.52 -5.47
N ILE A 76 5.48 -1.41 -5.11
CA ILE A 76 5.03 -0.49 -4.04
C ILE A 76 4.91 0.92 -4.63
N GLU A 77 4.35 1.87 -3.88
CA GLU A 77 4.36 3.26 -4.32
C GLU A 77 5.79 3.82 -4.33
N GLN A 78 6.12 4.62 -5.34
CA GLN A 78 7.37 5.37 -5.38
C GLN A 78 7.52 6.25 -4.13
N THR A 79 6.42 6.78 -3.61
CA THR A 79 6.37 7.61 -2.40
C THR A 79 6.58 6.84 -1.09
N ASP A 80 6.56 5.50 -1.12
CA ASP A 80 6.82 4.63 0.03
C ASP A 80 8.31 4.38 0.28
N PHE A 81 9.19 4.79 -0.64
CA PHE A 81 10.64 4.72 -0.50
C PHE A 81 11.30 6.10 -0.47
N ARG A 82 12.28 6.27 0.42
CA ARG A 82 13.20 7.41 0.42
C ARG A 82 14.62 6.96 0.71
N GLU A 83 15.58 7.53 -0.03
CA GLU A 83 17.00 7.29 0.21
C GLU A 83 17.50 7.93 1.50
N VAL A 84 17.01 9.16 1.78
CA VAL A 84 17.37 9.91 2.98
C VAL A 84 16.24 9.81 3.99
N MET A 85 16.58 9.40 5.21
CA MET A 85 15.62 9.35 6.30
C MET A 85 15.32 10.76 6.82
N GLU A 86 14.05 11.13 6.83
CA GLU A 86 13.56 12.37 7.43
C GLU A 86 12.83 12.11 8.76
N LYS A 87 12.86 13.10 9.67
CA LYS A 87 12.18 12.99 10.96
C LYS A 87 10.67 12.82 10.74
N GLY A 88 10.12 11.71 11.23
CA GLY A 88 8.69 11.39 11.09
C GLY A 88 8.36 10.46 9.92
N TYR A 89 9.32 10.17 9.03
CA TYR A 89 9.13 9.19 7.96
C TYR A 89 9.17 7.76 8.50
N LYS A 90 8.10 6.98 8.25
CA LYS A 90 7.91 5.63 8.84
C LYS A 90 7.97 4.49 7.82
N ARG A 91 8.12 4.81 6.54
CA ARG A 91 8.10 3.84 5.44
C ARG A 91 9.52 3.40 5.10
N LEU A 92 9.75 2.82 3.93
CA LEU A 92 11.00 2.17 3.57
C LEU A 92 12.14 3.18 3.35
N THR A 93 13.28 2.95 4.01
CA THR A 93 14.55 3.61 3.71
C THR A 93 15.68 2.58 3.76
N PRO A 94 16.91 2.91 3.31
CA PRO A 94 18.06 2.00 3.43
C PRO A 94 18.33 1.52 4.86
N GLU A 95 18.03 2.36 5.85
CA GLU A 95 18.25 2.08 7.28
C GLU A 95 16.98 1.61 8.01
N GLN A 96 15.82 1.68 7.37
CA GLN A 96 14.52 1.44 8.01
C GLN A 96 13.69 0.42 7.22
N PRO A 97 13.46 -0.78 7.79
CA PRO A 97 12.61 -1.77 7.16
C PRO A 97 11.12 -1.39 7.26
N VAL A 98 10.32 -1.97 6.36
CA VAL A 98 8.86 -1.79 6.34
C VAL A 98 8.15 -3.14 6.24
N GLY A 99 6.96 -3.25 6.82
CA GLY A 99 6.11 -4.42 6.67
C GLY A 99 5.31 -4.37 5.38
N LEU A 100 5.17 -5.50 4.70
CA LEU A 100 4.22 -5.66 3.61
C LEU A 100 2.86 -6.03 4.19
N ARG A 101 1.83 -5.21 3.91
CA ARG A 101 0.49 -5.40 4.48
C ARG A 101 -0.06 -6.78 4.13
N HIS A 102 -0.56 -7.51 5.15
CA HIS A 102 -1.12 -8.87 5.07
C HIS A 102 -0.16 -9.99 4.64
N ALA A 103 1.00 -9.69 4.03
CA ALA A 103 1.93 -10.71 3.54
C ALA A 103 2.64 -11.49 4.66
N GLY A 104 2.74 -10.92 5.88
CA GLY A 104 3.50 -11.53 6.98
C GLY A 104 5.02 -11.44 6.81
N TYR A 105 5.48 -10.51 5.96
CA TYR A 105 6.90 -10.27 5.68
C TYR A 105 7.28 -8.80 5.92
N ILE A 106 8.52 -8.62 6.36
CA ILE A 106 9.17 -7.32 6.54
C ILE A 106 10.33 -7.27 5.55
N ILE A 107 10.42 -6.19 4.78
CA ILE A 107 11.47 -6.00 3.76
C ILE A 107 12.50 -4.96 4.21
N SER A 108 13.76 -5.21 3.85
CA SER A 108 14.91 -4.33 4.08
C SER A 108 15.68 -4.13 2.77
N VAL A 109 16.05 -2.89 2.45
CA VAL A 109 16.79 -2.56 1.23
C VAL A 109 18.21 -3.12 1.31
N GLN A 110 18.65 -3.76 0.23
CA GLN A 110 20.03 -4.19 0.03
C GLN A 110 20.72 -3.33 -1.02
N ASN A 111 20.03 -3.05 -2.11
CA ASN A 111 20.59 -2.31 -3.24
C ASN A 111 19.54 -1.39 -3.87
N ILE A 112 20.00 -0.27 -4.42
CA ILE A 112 19.16 0.75 -5.05
C ILE A 112 19.62 0.88 -6.49
N ILE A 113 18.74 0.51 -7.42
CA ILE A 113 19.00 0.59 -8.86
C ILE A 113 18.38 1.87 -9.39
N LYS A 114 19.22 2.69 -10.01
CA LYS A 114 18.84 3.98 -10.60
C LYS A 114 18.98 3.95 -12.11
N ASP A 115 18.17 4.74 -12.79
CA ASP A 115 18.34 5.02 -14.22
C ASP A 115 19.47 6.03 -14.47
N GLY A 116 19.72 6.33 -15.75
CA GLY A 116 20.74 7.30 -16.16
C GLY A 116 20.48 8.74 -15.69
N ASN A 117 19.26 9.05 -15.23
CA ASN A 117 18.88 10.35 -14.68
C ASN A 117 18.92 10.38 -13.14
N GLY A 118 19.33 9.28 -12.50
CA GLY A 118 19.39 9.15 -11.05
C GLY A 118 18.03 8.85 -10.39
N LYS A 119 16.97 8.57 -11.15
CA LYS A 119 15.67 8.15 -10.60
C LYS A 119 15.76 6.69 -10.16
N VAL A 120 15.26 6.39 -8.98
CA VAL A 120 15.15 5.02 -8.46
C VAL A 120 14.09 4.25 -9.25
N VAL A 121 14.49 3.20 -9.94
CA VAL A 121 13.63 2.38 -10.80
C VAL A 121 13.37 0.99 -10.23
N GLU A 122 14.30 0.47 -9.43
CA GLU A 122 14.19 -0.84 -8.81
C GLU A 122 14.94 -0.87 -7.48
N LEU A 123 14.41 -1.62 -6.51
CA LEU A 123 15.10 -1.93 -5.26
C LEU A 123 15.28 -3.43 -5.13
N GLU A 124 16.49 -3.84 -4.77
CA GLU A 124 16.73 -5.21 -4.33
C GLU A 124 16.61 -5.23 -2.81
N VAL A 125 15.78 -6.13 -2.30
CA VAL A 125 15.46 -6.20 -0.87
C VAL A 125 15.59 -7.62 -0.37
N THR A 126 15.82 -7.76 0.92
CA THR A 126 15.64 -9.03 1.65
C THR A 126 14.32 -9.00 2.40
N CYS A 127 13.59 -10.11 2.42
CA CYS A 127 12.42 -10.30 3.25
C CYS A 127 12.71 -11.20 4.47
N THR A 128 12.12 -10.86 5.61
CA THR A 128 12.15 -11.68 6.83
C THR A 128 10.71 -11.85 7.31
N LYS A 129 10.35 -13.05 7.78
CA LYS A 129 9.02 -13.29 8.34
C LYS A 129 8.78 -12.40 9.57
N SER A 130 7.57 -11.88 9.70
CA SER A 130 7.22 -10.88 10.72
C SER A 130 7.23 -11.39 12.16
N ASP A 131 7.21 -12.70 12.36
CA ASP A 131 7.32 -13.38 13.65
C ASP A 131 8.76 -13.40 14.20
N VAL A 132 9.76 -13.41 13.31
CA VAL A 132 11.19 -13.42 13.67
C VAL A 132 11.78 -12.01 13.68
N ALA A 133 11.33 -11.14 12.77
CA ALA A 133 11.89 -9.81 12.62
C ALA A 133 11.36 -8.79 13.65
N GLN A 134 12.16 -7.76 13.92
CA GLN A 134 11.74 -6.63 14.74
C GLN A 134 10.54 -5.94 14.09
N LYS A 135 9.51 -5.62 14.90
CA LYS A 135 8.29 -4.96 14.43
C LYS A 135 8.62 -3.66 13.69
N PRO A 136 8.14 -3.48 12.44
CA PRO A 136 8.44 -2.30 11.64
C PRO A 136 7.63 -1.10 12.13
N LYS A 137 8.05 0.10 11.73
CA LYS A 137 7.34 1.34 12.11
C LYS A 137 6.04 1.55 11.32
N ALA A 138 5.91 0.94 10.15
CA ALA A 138 4.72 1.00 9.32
C ALA A 138 4.56 -0.26 8.46
N PHE A 139 3.34 -0.43 7.94
CA PHE A 139 3.02 -1.39 6.89
C PHE A 139 2.54 -0.62 5.66
N ILE A 140 3.02 -1.01 4.48
CA ILE A 140 2.65 -0.40 3.19
C ILE A 140 1.88 -1.39 2.33
N HIS A 141 1.04 -0.87 1.44
CA HIS A 141 0.38 -1.71 0.43
C HIS A 141 1.37 -2.07 -0.68
N TRP A 142 1.04 -3.14 -1.38
CA TRP A 142 1.88 -3.69 -2.44
C TRP A 142 1.00 -4.49 -3.40
N VAL A 143 1.50 -4.73 -4.60
CA VAL A 143 0.86 -5.61 -5.59
C VAL A 143 1.91 -6.50 -6.24
N SER A 144 1.50 -7.68 -6.70
CA SER A 144 2.34 -8.62 -7.46
C SER A 144 1.52 -9.16 -8.61
N ASN A 145 2.14 -9.31 -9.79
CA ASN A 145 1.45 -9.63 -11.05
C ASN A 145 0.17 -8.78 -11.25
N PRO A 146 0.26 -7.43 -11.17
CA PRO A 146 -0.92 -6.58 -11.18
C PRO A 146 -1.62 -6.57 -12.55
N LEU A 147 -2.92 -6.30 -12.52
CA LEU A 147 -3.67 -5.88 -13.70
C LEU A 147 -3.40 -4.40 -13.95
N MET A 148 -2.98 -4.05 -15.17
CA MET A 148 -2.76 -2.66 -15.56
C MET A 148 -4.09 -1.94 -15.79
N CYS A 149 -4.25 -0.76 -15.20
CA CYS A 149 -5.44 0.06 -15.36
C CYS A 149 -5.11 1.56 -15.36
N GLU A 150 -6.01 2.37 -15.93
CA GLU A 150 -5.96 3.83 -15.85
C GLU A 150 -6.71 4.30 -14.60
N VAL A 151 -6.06 5.13 -13.78
CA VAL A 151 -6.65 5.74 -12.59
C VAL A 151 -6.80 7.24 -12.81
N ARG A 152 -8.01 7.77 -12.59
CA ARG A 152 -8.31 9.20 -12.70
C ARG A 152 -8.51 9.80 -11.31
N LEU A 153 -7.60 10.70 -10.94
CA LEU A 153 -7.69 11.46 -9.70
C LEU A 153 -8.45 12.76 -9.97
N TYR A 154 -9.57 12.94 -9.27
CA TYR A 154 -10.38 14.16 -9.33
C TYR A 154 -10.15 15.00 -8.08
N ASP A 155 -10.10 16.31 -8.25
CA ASP A 155 -10.11 17.28 -7.16
C ASP A 155 -11.30 18.23 -7.33
N ARG A 156 -11.50 19.13 -6.38
CA ARG A 156 -12.54 20.16 -6.44
C ARG A 156 -12.36 21.01 -7.71
N LEU A 157 -13.49 21.29 -8.34
CA LEU A 157 -13.59 22.01 -9.60
C LEU A 157 -13.41 23.52 -9.41
#